data_AF-A0A969HJV0-F1
#
_entry.id   AF-A0A969HJV0-F1
#
_cell.length_a   1.000
_cell.length_b   1.000
_cell.length_c   1.000
_cell.angle_alpha   90.00
_cell.angle_beta   90.00
_cell.angle_gamma   90.00
#
_symmetry.space_group_name_H-M   'P 1'
#
loop_
_entity.id
_entity.type
_entity.pdbx_description
1 polymer ?
#
loop_
_entity_poly.entity_id
_entity_poly.type
_entity_poly.pdbx_seq_one_letter_code
_entity_poly.pdbx_strand_id
1 'polypeptide(L)'
;MAGVKLRQQWAGESSPFYNMFIPVTLNPFPEAEARRLIIEPVQGRYIYQDEAIIRILQATSGLPHRIQQLCLEVINRVAATTEGRQEITVEDVDSILPTIQWLDEPTLAQDQVTAIVAPQPAIAEDRTEYHPTTSTSTDQETK
;
A
#
# COMPACT_ATOMS: atom_id res chain seq x y z
N MET A 1 3.26 8.28 -4.31
CA MET A 1 3.94 7.36 -3.38
C MET A 1 3.66 5.94 -3.84
N ALA A 2 4.69 5.19 -4.22
CA ALA A 2 4.55 3.85 -4.81
C ALA A 2 4.79 2.79 -3.72
N GLY A 3 3.77 1.98 -3.42
CA GLY A 3 3.95 0.79 -2.58
C GLY A 3 4.68 -0.28 -3.38
N VAL A 4 5.97 -0.46 -3.13
CA VAL A 4 6.79 -1.50 -3.77
C VAL A 4 6.77 -2.75 -2.89
N LYS A 5 6.61 -3.93 -3.52
CA LYS A 5 6.77 -5.25 -2.87
C LYS A 5 8.17 -5.32 -2.23
N LEU A 6 8.26 -5.31 -0.90
CA LEU A 6 9.52 -5.57 -0.21
C LEU A 6 9.88 -7.04 -0.38
N ARG A 7 11.00 -7.30 -1.06
CA ARG A 7 11.55 -8.66 -1.21
C ARG A 7 12.25 -9.01 0.10
N GLN A 8 11.61 -9.84 0.91
CA GLN A 8 12.13 -10.27 2.21
C GLN A 8 13.25 -11.31 1.99
N GLN A 9 14.51 -10.88 1.92
CA GLN A 9 15.69 -11.76 2.03
C GLN A 9 16.28 -11.56 3.43
N TRP A 10 15.80 -12.32 4.42
CA TRP A 10 16.21 -12.17 5.82
C TRP A 10 17.09 -13.35 6.24
N ALA A 11 18.40 -13.15 6.14
CA ALA A 11 19.41 -13.87 6.88
C ALA A 11 20.67 -13.00 6.89
N GLY A 12 20.67 -11.93 7.69
CA GLY A 12 21.84 -11.07 7.86
C GLY A 12 21.69 -10.18 9.09
N GLU A 13 22.75 -10.10 9.91
CA GLU A 13 22.83 -9.37 11.18
C GLU A 13 22.66 -7.84 11.10
N SER A 14 22.40 -7.27 9.92
CA SER A 14 22.80 -5.89 9.63
C SER A 14 21.71 -4.81 9.71
N SER A 15 20.52 -5.08 10.25
CA SER A 15 19.61 -3.94 10.50
C SER A 15 18.69 -4.09 11.73
N PRO A 16 19.15 -3.57 12.89
CA PRO A 16 18.34 -3.46 14.11
C PRO A 16 17.00 -2.75 13.90
N PHE A 17 16.91 -1.87 12.90
CA PHE A 17 15.71 -1.11 12.58
C PHE A 17 14.62 -1.95 11.92
N TYR A 18 14.97 -3.03 11.19
CA TYR A 18 13.97 -3.83 10.48
C TYR A 18 13.16 -4.75 11.40
N ASN A 19 13.71 -5.15 12.55
CA ASN A 19 12.98 -5.90 13.58
C ASN A 19 11.93 -5.07 14.33
N MET A 20 11.88 -3.75 14.14
CA MET A 20 10.91 -2.88 14.80
C MET A 20 9.64 -2.62 13.98
N PHE A 21 9.55 -3.11 12.74
CA PHE A 21 8.35 -2.90 11.94
C PHE A 21 7.30 -3.99 12.22
N ILE A 22 6.10 -3.55 12.58
CA ILE A 22 4.93 -4.40 12.72
C ILE A 22 4.13 -4.32 11.42
N PRO A 23 3.99 -5.42 10.66
CA PRO A 23 3.11 -5.43 9.51
C PRO A 23 1.65 -5.25 9.94
N VAL A 24 0.96 -4.27 9.33
CA VAL A 24 -0.48 -4.05 9.53
C VAL A 24 -1.23 -4.54 8.30
N THR A 25 -2.17 -5.45 8.49
CA THR A 25 -3.06 -5.93 7.42
C THR A 25 -4.21 -4.95 7.25
N LEU A 26 -4.40 -4.46 6.02
CA LEU A 26 -5.55 -3.61 5.69
C LEU A 26 -6.69 -4.47 5.17
N ASN A 27 -7.82 -4.44 5.88
CA ASN A 27 -9.04 -5.11 5.47
C ASN A 27 -9.84 -4.25 4.47
N PRO A 28 -10.64 -4.88 3.59
CA PRO A 28 -11.66 -4.16 2.83
C PRO A 28 -12.60 -3.39 3.74
N PHE A 29 -13.05 -2.23 3.26
CA PHE A 29 -14.06 -1.45 3.96
C PHE A 29 -15.44 -2.10 3.84
N PRO A 30 -16.29 -1.96 4.88
CA PRO A 30 -17.72 -2.21 4.75
C PRO A 30 -18.30 -1.34 3.63
N GLU A 31 -19.35 -1.82 2.95
CA GLU A 31 -19.92 -1.12 1.79
C GLU A 31 -20.25 0.35 2.08
N ALA A 32 -20.85 0.65 3.24
CA ALA A 32 -21.21 2.01 3.61
C ALA A 32 -19.97 2.94 3.71
N GLU A 33 -18.87 2.46 4.26
CA GLU A 33 -17.63 3.23 4.39
C GLU A 33 -16.93 3.38 3.04
N ALA A 34 -16.93 2.32 2.23
CA ALA A 34 -16.41 2.34 0.87
C ALA A 34 -17.18 3.32 -0.03
N ARG A 35 -18.51 3.39 0.11
CA ARG A 35 -19.36 4.40 -0.57
C ARG A 35 -19.00 5.81 -0.14
N ARG A 36 -18.85 6.06 1.16
CA ARG A 36 -18.43 7.38 1.68
C ARG A 36 -17.07 7.79 1.12
N LEU A 37 -16.12 6.85 1.06
CA LEU A 37 -14.79 7.06 0.49
C LEU A 37 -14.83 7.45 -1.01
N ILE A 38 -15.84 6.99 -1.76
CA ILE A 38 -16.04 7.37 -3.17
C ILE A 38 -16.69 8.76 -3.29
N ILE A 39 -17.71 9.03 -2.47
CA ILE A 39 -18.61 10.18 -2.65
C ILE A 39 -18.06 11.44 -1.96
N GLU A 40 -17.70 11.36 -0.67
CA GLU A 40 -17.36 12.54 0.15
C GLU A 40 -16.21 13.38 -0.43
N PRO A 41 -15.11 12.80 -0.96
CA PRO A 41 -13.99 13.60 -1.46
C PRO A 41 -14.31 14.46 -2.67
N VAL A 42 -15.38 14.14 -3.41
CA VAL A 42 -15.75 14.81 -4.66
C VAL A 42 -17.09 15.54 -4.58
N GLN A 43 -17.72 15.55 -3.41
CA GLN A 43 -19.00 16.23 -3.18
C GLN A 43 -18.92 17.69 -3.63
N GLY A 44 -19.92 18.12 -4.38
CA GLY A 44 -20.01 19.48 -4.94
C GLY A 44 -19.26 19.69 -6.25
N ARG A 45 -18.49 18.70 -6.74
CA ARG A 45 -17.83 18.78 -8.06
C ARG A 45 -18.20 17.64 -9.00
N TYR A 46 -18.26 16.42 -8.50
CA TYR A 46 -18.67 15.25 -9.28
C TYR A 46 -19.79 14.49 -8.58
N ILE A 47 -20.66 13.87 -9.37
CA ILE A 47 -21.77 13.04 -8.92
C ILE A 47 -21.59 11.67 -9.58
N TYR A 48 -21.47 10.62 -8.77
CA TYR A 48 -21.44 9.25 -9.26
C TYR A 48 -22.86 8.71 -9.37
N GLN A 49 -23.15 8.02 -10.47
CA GLN A 49 -24.31 7.13 -10.56
C GLN A 49 -24.13 5.92 -9.64
N ASP A 50 -25.24 5.38 -9.13
CA ASP A 50 -25.20 4.23 -8.22
C ASP A 50 -24.58 2.99 -8.86
N GLU A 51 -24.82 2.78 -10.16
CA GLU A 51 -24.23 1.69 -10.94
C GLU A 51 -22.70 1.83 -11.04
N ALA A 52 -22.20 3.06 -11.19
CA ALA A 52 -20.76 3.33 -11.21
C ALA A 52 -20.12 3.01 -9.85
N ILE A 53 -20.78 3.37 -8.75
CA ILE A 53 -20.33 3.06 -7.39
C ILE A 53 -20.26 1.54 -7.19
N ILE A 54 -21.33 0.83 -7.52
CA ILE A 54 -21.39 -0.64 -7.41
C ILE A 54 -20.25 -1.27 -8.23
N ARG A 55 -20.03 -0.78 -9.45
CA ARG A 55 -18.99 -1.28 -10.35
C ARG A 55 -17.58 -1.09 -9.78
N ILE A 56 -17.29 0.07 -9.18
CA ILE A 56 -16.02 0.38 -8.52
C ILE A 56 -15.79 -0.57 -7.34
N LEU A 57 -16.81 -0.78 -6.50
CA LEU A 57 -16.69 -1.66 -5.33
C LEU A 57 -16.41 -3.11 -5.73
N GLN A 58 -17.09 -3.60 -6.76
CA GLN A 58 -16.84 -4.94 -7.32
C GLN A 58 -15.42 -5.07 -7.86
N ALA A 59 -14.95 -4.10 -8.66
CA ALA A 59 -13.62 -4.14 -9.27
C ALA A 59 -12.47 -4.05 -8.24
N THR A 60 -12.71 -3.39 -7.10
CA THR A 60 -11.68 -3.10 -6.10
C THR A 60 -11.72 -4.04 -4.91
N SER A 61 -12.76 -4.88 -4.82
CA SER A 61 -13.05 -5.75 -3.66
C SER A 61 -13.13 -4.97 -2.34
N GLY A 62 -13.55 -3.70 -2.38
CA GLY A 62 -13.68 -2.85 -1.20
C GLY A 62 -12.36 -2.34 -0.59
N LEU A 63 -11.20 -2.57 -1.25
CA LEU A 63 -9.90 -2.14 -0.73
C LEU A 63 -9.72 -0.61 -0.89
N PRO A 64 -9.51 0.16 0.19
CA PRO A 64 -9.52 1.63 0.14
C PRO A 64 -8.57 2.24 -0.88
N HIS A 65 -7.34 1.73 -0.96
CA HIS A 65 -6.33 2.25 -1.89
C HIS A 65 -6.68 1.98 -3.35
N ARG A 66 -7.27 0.82 -3.66
CA ARG A 66 -7.73 0.46 -5.01
C ARG A 66 -8.93 1.31 -5.41
N ILE A 67 -9.87 1.53 -4.49
CA ILE A 67 -11.00 2.45 -4.68
C ILE A 67 -10.48 3.82 -5.08
N GLN A 68 -9.60 4.42 -4.27
CA GLN A 68 -9.11 5.77 -4.51
C GLN A 68 -8.31 5.90 -5.80
N GLN A 69 -7.48 4.91 -6.14
CA GLN A 69 -6.75 4.89 -7.41
C GLN A 69 -7.70 4.84 -8.61
N LEU A 70 -8.70 3.95 -8.58
CA LEU A 70 -9.68 3.85 -9.66
C LEU A 70 -10.49 5.14 -9.81
N CYS A 71 -10.98 5.71 -8.70
CA CYS A 71 -11.71 6.98 -8.72
C CYS A 71 -10.89 8.12 -9.32
N LEU A 72 -9.60 8.22 -8.97
CA LEU A 72 -8.71 9.25 -9.52
C LEU A 72 -8.59 9.13 -11.04
N GLU A 73 -8.36 7.93 -11.56
CA GLU A 73 -8.22 7.70 -13.01
C GLU A 73 -9.52 7.99 -13.77
N VAL A 74 -10.67 7.59 -13.22
CA VAL A 74 -11.98 7.91 -13.79
C VAL A 74 -12.20 9.43 -13.84
N ILE A 75 -11.95 10.14 -12.74
CA ILE A 75 -12.09 11.60 -12.69
C ILE A 75 -11.16 12.28 -13.68
N ASN A 76 -9.89 11.86 -13.77
CA ASN A 76 -8.93 12.44 -14.70
C ASN A 76 -9.40 12.30 -16.15
N ARG A 77 -9.97 11.14 -16.51
CA ARG A 77 -10.54 10.93 -17.84
C ARG A 77 -11.76 11.80 -18.11
N VAL A 78 -12.72 11.84 -17.18
CA VAL A 78 -13.93 12.65 -17.34
C VAL A 78 -13.57 14.13 -17.43
N ALA A 79 -12.63 14.59 -16.60
CA ALA A 79 -12.13 15.97 -16.62
C ALA A 79 -11.40 16.33 -17.93
N ALA A 80 -10.81 15.36 -18.62
CA ALA A 80 -10.16 15.57 -19.91
C ALA A 80 -11.15 15.70 -21.08
N THR A 81 -12.44 15.40 -20.87
CA THR A 81 -13.47 15.64 -21.89
C THR A 81 -13.81 17.13 -21.98
N THR A 82 -13.97 17.64 -23.20
CA THR A 82 -14.18 19.08 -23.48
C THR A 82 -15.51 19.61 -22.94
N GLU A 83 -16.42 18.73 -22.52
CA GLU A 83 -17.82 19.06 -22.22
C GLU A 83 -18.07 19.51 -20.76
N GLY A 84 -17.05 19.48 -19.89
CA GLY A 84 -17.20 19.93 -18.49
C GLY A 84 -18.20 19.11 -17.69
N ARG A 85 -18.42 17.85 -18.07
CA ARG A 85 -19.36 16.93 -17.44
C ARG A 85 -18.98 16.66 -15.98
N GLN A 86 -19.97 16.70 -15.09
CA GLN A 86 -19.81 16.44 -13.65
C GLN A 86 -20.36 15.09 -13.21
N GLU A 87 -21.11 14.41 -14.07
CA GLU A 87 -21.68 13.10 -13.80
C GLU A 87 -20.72 11.99 -14.24
N ILE A 88 -20.51 11.01 -13.36
CA ILE A 88 -19.69 9.84 -13.60
C ILE A 88 -20.60 8.62 -13.72
N THR A 89 -20.51 7.98 -14.88
CA THR A 89 -21.35 6.85 -15.33
C THR A 89 -20.61 5.53 -15.20
N VAL A 90 -21.33 4.41 -15.31
CA VAL A 90 -20.69 3.08 -15.30
C VAL A 90 -19.78 2.88 -16.50
N GLU A 91 -20.12 3.47 -17.66
CA GLU A 91 -19.32 3.43 -18.88
C GLU A 91 -17.96 4.10 -18.69
N ASP A 92 -17.90 5.19 -17.91
CA ASP A 92 -16.64 5.85 -17.58
C ASP A 92 -15.73 4.91 -16.79
N VAL A 93 -16.29 4.20 -15.81
CA VAL A 93 -15.58 3.21 -14.99
C VAL A 93 -15.08 2.07 -15.87
N ASP A 94 -15.97 1.45 -16.65
CA ASP A 94 -15.62 0.32 -17.53
C ASP A 94 -14.56 0.67 -18.56
N SER A 95 -14.55 1.91 -19.05
CA SER A 95 -13.54 2.38 -20.00
C SER A 95 -12.13 2.52 -19.41
N ILE A 96 -12.02 2.65 -18.08
CA ILE A 96 -10.75 2.79 -17.36
C ILE A 96 -10.24 1.44 -16.86
N LEU A 97 -11.12 0.51 -16.49
CA LEU A 97 -10.70 -0.79 -15.97
C LEU A 97 -9.61 -1.49 -16.80
N PRO A 98 -9.66 -1.58 -18.14
CA PRO A 98 -8.59 -2.25 -18.90
C PRO A 98 -7.22 -1.57 -18.80
N THR A 99 -7.11 -0.33 -18.32
CA THR A 99 -5.82 0.37 -18.16
C THR A 99 -5.20 0.18 -16.78
N ILE A 100 -5.94 -0.40 -15.83
CA ILE A 100 -5.52 -0.54 -14.43
C ILE A 100 -4.72 -1.84 -14.25
N GLN A 101 -3.40 -1.71 -14.08
CA GLN A 101 -2.46 -2.84 -14.05
C GLN A 101 -2.63 -3.80 -12.85
N TRP A 102 -3.26 -3.39 -11.75
CA TRP A 102 -3.40 -4.22 -10.55
C TRP A 102 -4.68 -5.08 -10.53
N LEU A 103 -5.52 -5.01 -11.55
CA LEU A 103 -6.70 -5.89 -11.66
C LEU A 103 -6.32 -7.37 -11.81
N ASP A 104 -5.16 -7.65 -12.38
CA ASP A 104 -4.64 -9.02 -12.57
C ASP A 104 -3.80 -9.50 -11.38
N GLU A 105 -3.51 -8.63 -10.40
CA GLU A 105 -2.67 -8.99 -9.25
C GLU A 105 -3.52 -9.71 -8.19
N PRO A 106 -3.21 -10.98 -7.86
CA PRO A 106 -3.95 -11.72 -6.86
C PRO A 106 -3.83 -10.98 -5.52
N THR A 107 -4.97 -10.56 -4.98
CA THR A 107 -5.06 -10.11 -3.59
C THR A 107 -4.58 -11.28 -2.74
N LEU A 108 -3.46 -11.12 -2.02
CA LEU A 108 -2.94 -12.16 -1.13
C LEU A 108 -4.07 -12.61 -0.20
N ALA A 109 -4.36 -13.91 -0.20
CA ALA A 109 -5.33 -14.48 0.73
C ALA A 109 -4.90 -14.16 2.16
N GLN A 110 -5.86 -13.91 3.06
CA GLN A 110 -5.59 -13.56 4.47
C GLN A 110 -4.65 -14.55 5.17
N ASP A 111 -4.69 -15.82 4.78
CA ASP A 111 -3.79 -16.87 5.28
C ASP A 111 -2.31 -16.64 4.91
N GLN A 112 -2.05 -16.10 3.71
CA GLN A 112 -0.69 -15.79 3.24
C GLN A 112 -0.12 -14.56 3.94
N VAL A 113 -0.96 -13.62 4.37
CA VAL A 113 -0.53 -12.47 5.18
C VAL A 113 -0.21 -12.93 6.60
N THR A 114 -1.01 -13.82 7.18
CA THR A 114 -0.80 -14.35 8.54
C THR A 114 0.54 -15.09 8.67
N ALA A 115 0.97 -15.81 7.63
CA ALA A 115 2.29 -16.46 7.59
C ALA A 115 3.47 -15.47 7.59
N ILE A 116 3.28 -14.24 7.11
CA ILE A 116 4.28 -13.17 7.12
C ILE A 116 4.37 -12.50 8.50
N VAL A 117 3.27 -12.50 9.27
CA VAL A 117 3.15 -11.84 10.60
C VAL A 117 3.49 -12.77 11.76
N ALA A 118 3.66 -14.07 11.53
CA ALA A 118 3.98 -15.02 12.60
C ALA A 118 5.27 -14.58 13.33
N PRO A 119 5.22 -14.37 14.66
CA PRO A 119 6.42 -14.03 15.42
C PRO A 119 7.40 -15.20 15.34
N GLN A 120 8.59 -14.95 14.81
CA GLN A 120 9.67 -15.92 14.88
C GLN A 120 10.02 -16.17 16.36
N PRO A 121 10.35 -17.42 16.74
CA PRO A 121 10.74 -17.73 18.11
C PRO A 121 11.91 -16.83 18.52
N ALA A 122 11.86 -16.32 19.76
CA ALA A 122 12.88 -15.44 20.32
C ALA A 122 14.27 -16.03 20.06
N ILE A 123 15.08 -15.31 19.29
CA ILE A 123 16.49 -15.64 19.10
C ILE A 123 17.12 -15.58 20.49
N ALA A 124 17.59 -16.72 20.99
CA ALA A 124 18.30 -16.78 22.26
C ALA A 124 19.49 -15.83 22.19
N GLU A 125 19.55 -14.86 23.10
CA GLU A 125 20.67 -13.95 23.24
C GLU A 125 21.93 -14.75 23.61
N ASP A 126 22.71 -15.16 22.61
CA ASP A 126 24.05 -15.66 22.87
C ASP A 126 24.96 -14.45 23.14
N ARG A 127 25.50 -14.42 24.36
CA ARG A 127 26.34 -13.33 24.87
C ARG A 127 27.64 -13.28 24.08
N THR A 128 27.71 -12.43 23.08
CA THR A 128 29.00 -12.06 22.48
C THR A 128 29.54 -10.85 23.23
N GLU A 129 30.48 -11.12 24.14
CA GLU A 129 31.26 -10.11 24.84
C GLU A 129 32.04 -9.26 23.83
N TYR A 130 31.77 -7.96 23.84
CA TYR A 130 32.48 -6.97 23.03
C TYR A 130 33.89 -6.76 23.62
N HIS A 131 34.92 -7.18 22.88
CA HIS A 131 36.32 -6.84 23.19
C HIS A 131 36.83 -5.77 22.22
N PRO A 132 37.00 -4.51 22.65
CA PRO A 132 37.62 -3.50 21.82
C PRO A 132 39.12 -3.74 21.73
N THR A 133 39.65 -4.02 20.54
CA THR A 133 41.09 -3.98 20.30
C THR A 133 41.52 -2.51 20.20
N THR A 134 42.09 -1.97 21.28
CA THR A 134 42.78 -0.68 21.24
C THR A 134 44.07 -0.82 20.42
N SER A 135 44.04 -0.35 19.18
CA SER A 135 45.24 -0.08 18.38
C SER A 135 45.86 1.25 18.85
N THR A 136 46.93 1.17 19.62
CA THR A 136 47.75 2.32 20.02
C THR A 136 48.59 2.78 18.81
N SER A 137 48.27 3.92 18.21
CA SER A 137 49.16 4.59 17.26
C SER A 137 50.19 5.40 18.03
N THR A 138 51.45 5.04 17.85
CA THR A 138 52.62 5.78 18.35
C THR A 138 52.84 7.02 17.50
N ASP A 139 52.46 8.20 18.00
CA ASP A 139 52.99 9.47 17.48
C ASP A 139 54.21 9.86 18.32
N GLN A 140 55.40 9.83 17.68
CA GLN A 140 56.63 10.36 18.23
C GLN A 140 56.71 11.86 17.95
N GLU A 141 56.76 12.68 18.99
CA GLU A 141 57.05 14.10 18.91
C GLU A 141 58.54 14.35 19.24
N THR A 142 59.21 14.96 18.27
CA THR A 142 60.62 15.40 18.22
C THR A 142 61.05 16.30 19.38
N LYS A 143 62.32 16.15 19.77
CA LYS A 143 63.15 17.22 20.33
C LYS A 143 64.47 17.28 19.59
#